data_AF-A0A2U3Z6W3-F1
#
_entry.id   AF-A0A2U3Z6W3-F1
#
_cell.length_a   1.000
_cell.length_b   1.000
_cell.length_c   1.000
_cell.angle_alpha   90.00
_cell.angle_beta   90.00
_cell.angle_gamma   90.00
#
_symmetry.space_group_name_H-M   'P 1'
#
loop_
_entity.id
_entity.type
_entity.pdbx_description
1 polymer ?
#
loop_
_entity_poly.entity_id
_entity_poly.type
_entity_poly.pdbx_seq_one_letter_code
_entity_poly.pdbx_strand_id
1 'polypeptide(L)'
;MDISLPTGISANPEDLRVLVEGVDQLLTDYQIKDGHVILQLNSIPSDEFLCVRFRIFELFQVGFLSPATFMVYEYHRPDKRCTMFYSPSDAKLQKVCEGATCKCVEADCGQMQTELDLTISADTRKETACKPDIAYAYKVRITSITEENVFIKYTATLLDIYKAGEAVVEKVSEITFIKKATCANADLEKGRQYLIMGKEALQIKYNFSFKYIYPLDSSTWIEYWPTDTTCPSCSAFLANLNEFADDIFLNGCENP
;
A
#
# COMPACT_ATOMS: atom_id res chain seq x y z
N MET A 1 4.06 -17.15 -26.47
CA MET A 1 3.94 -16.14 -25.40
C MET A 1 2.67 -15.36 -25.64
N ASP A 2 1.87 -15.12 -24.61
CA ASP A 2 0.61 -14.37 -24.66
C ASP A 2 0.69 -13.25 -23.62
N ILE A 3 0.72 -12.00 -24.09
CA ILE A 3 0.86 -10.80 -23.28
C ILE A 3 -0.46 -10.02 -23.38
N SER A 4 -1.30 -10.10 -22.35
CA SER A 4 -2.50 -9.29 -22.26
C SER A 4 -2.12 -7.83 -22.04
N LEU A 5 -2.63 -6.91 -22.85
CA LEU A 5 -2.41 -5.48 -22.69
C LEU A 5 -3.44 -4.90 -21.72
N PRO A 6 -3.03 -4.08 -20.74
CA PRO A 6 -3.94 -3.36 -19.87
C PRO A 6 -4.91 -2.46 -20.65
N THR A 7 -6.10 -2.24 -20.10
CA THR A 7 -7.10 -1.35 -20.68
C THR A 7 -6.51 0.04 -20.95
N GLY A 8 -6.74 0.55 -22.16
CA GLY A 8 -6.23 1.86 -22.56
C GLY A 8 -4.79 1.85 -23.06
N ILE A 9 -4.11 0.69 -23.12
CA ILE A 9 -2.76 0.54 -23.66
C ILE A 9 -2.80 -0.29 -24.95
N SER A 10 -1.99 0.10 -25.94
CA SER A 10 -1.78 -0.65 -27.18
C SER A 10 -0.29 -0.84 -27.48
N ALA A 11 0.04 -1.86 -28.28
CA ALA A 11 1.40 -2.19 -28.70
C ALA A 11 1.74 -1.54 -30.05
N ASN A 12 2.99 -1.14 -30.25
CA ASN A 12 3.49 -0.66 -31.53
C ASN A 12 3.69 -1.84 -32.51
N PRO A 13 2.91 -1.91 -33.61
CA PRO A 13 2.96 -3.04 -34.53
C PRO A 13 4.28 -3.10 -35.31
N GLU A 14 4.96 -1.97 -35.54
CA GLU A 14 6.22 -1.95 -36.29
C GLU A 14 7.35 -2.65 -35.54
N ASP A 15 7.39 -2.47 -34.21
CA ASP A 15 8.41 -3.12 -33.37
C ASP A 15 8.23 -4.65 -33.38
N LEU A 16 6.98 -5.13 -33.38
CA LEU A 16 6.66 -6.57 -33.47
C LEU A 16 6.98 -7.14 -34.85
N ARG A 17 6.70 -6.39 -35.92
CA ARG A 17 7.00 -6.79 -37.30
C ARG A 17 8.50 -7.03 -37.50
N VAL A 18 9.35 -6.15 -36.97
CA VAL A 18 10.82 -6.29 -37.04
C VAL A 18 11.32 -7.56 -36.36
N LEU A 19 10.65 -8.03 -35.30
CA LEU A 19 11.02 -9.26 -34.59
C LEU A 19 10.71 -10.56 -35.37
N VAL A 20 9.85 -10.48 -36.38
CA VAL A 20 9.48 -11.61 -37.27
C VAL A 20 10.16 -11.50 -38.63
N GLU A 21 10.18 -10.31 -39.24
CA GLU A 21 10.72 -10.08 -40.58
C GLU A 21 12.22 -9.76 -40.60
N GLY A 22 12.83 -9.55 -39.43
CA GLY A 22 14.25 -9.25 -39.30
C GLY A 22 15.16 -10.41 -39.72
N VAL A 23 16.40 -10.10 -40.11
CA VAL A 23 17.42 -11.11 -40.45
C VAL A 23 17.73 -12.00 -39.25
N ASP A 24 17.75 -11.41 -38.05
CA ASP A 24 17.88 -12.11 -36.77
C ASP A 24 16.49 -12.44 -36.20
N GLN A 25 15.70 -13.20 -36.97
CA GLN A 25 14.33 -13.56 -36.61
C GLN A 25 14.26 -14.20 -35.22
N LEU A 26 13.65 -13.49 -34.26
CA LEU A 26 13.45 -13.98 -32.89
C LEU A 26 12.12 -14.73 -32.77
N LEU A 27 11.10 -14.26 -33.49
CA LEU A 27 9.73 -14.76 -33.43
C LEU A 27 9.31 -15.38 -34.75
N THR A 28 8.60 -16.50 -34.70
CA THR A 28 8.09 -17.18 -35.89
C THR A 28 6.83 -16.50 -36.46
N ASP A 29 5.98 -15.97 -35.57
CA ASP A 29 4.74 -15.26 -35.91
C ASP A 29 4.34 -14.31 -34.76
N TYR A 30 3.54 -13.30 -35.07
CA TYR A 30 2.92 -12.41 -34.07
C TYR A 30 1.49 -12.03 -34.45
N GLN A 31 0.63 -11.88 -33.44
CA GLN A 31 -0.75 -11.44 -33.63
C GLN A 31 -1.15 -10.50 -32.50
N ILE A 32 -1.84 -9.41 -32.84
CA ILE A 32 -2.53 -8.55 -31.87
C ILE A 32 -4.02 -8.84 -31.99
N LYS A 33 -4.63 -9.42 -30.94
CA LYS A 33 -6.03 -9.83 -30.96
C LYS A 33 -6.69 -9.59 -29.61
N ASP A 34 -7.84 -8.91 -29.61
CA ASP A 34 -8.68 -8.70 -28.41
C ASP A 34 -7.90 -8.11 -27.22
N GLY A 35 -6.93 -7.22 -27.49
CA GLY A 35 -6.07 -6.62 -26.46
C GLY A 35 -4.91 -7.51 -26.02
N HIS A 36 -4.65 -8.63 -26.69
CA HIS A 36 -3.51 -9.51 -26.43
C HIS A 36 -2.47 -9.40 -27.53
N VAL A 37 -1.20 -9.42 -27.15
CA VAL A 37 -0.05 -9.61 -28.03
C VAL A 37 0.41 -11.07 -27.92
N ILE A 38 0.11 -11.85 -28.95
CA ILE A 38 0.39 -13.29 -29.02
C ILE A 38 1.61 -13.48 -29.93
N LEU A 39 2.67 -14.07 -29.38
CA LEU A 39 3.95 -14.27 -30.05
C LEU A 39 4.26 -15.77 -30.13
N GLN A 40 4.62 -16.25 -31.31
CA GLN A 40 5.01 -17.64 -31.52
C GLN A 40 6.53 -17.74 -31.65
N LEU A 41 7.10 -18.77 -31.02
CA LEU A 41 8.53 -19.06 -31.06
C LEU A 41 8.72 -20.56 -31.30
N ASN A 42 9.80 -20.92 -32.00
CA ASN A 42 10.13 -22.32 -32.26
C ASN A 42 10.59 -23.06 -30.99
N SER A 43 11.35 -22.38 -30.12
CA SER A 43 11.84 -22.94 -28.86
C SER A 43 12.14 -21.80 -27.88
N ILE A 44 12.09 -22.10 -26.58
CA ILE A 44 12.52 -21.19 -25.51
C ILE A 44 13.75 -21.83 -24.84
N PRO A 45 14.89 -21.14 -24.77
CA PRO A 45 16.10 -21.68 -24.13
C PRO A 45 15.87 -21.93 -22.64
N SER A 46 16.53 -22.95 -22.10
CA SER A 46 16.41 -23.34 -20.69
C SER A 46 17.52 -22.78 -19.81
N ASP A 47 18.58 -22.28 -20.41
CA ASP A 47 19.83 -21.83 -19.80
C ASP A 47 19.98 -20.29 -19.76
N GLU A 48 19.15 -19.57 -20.52
CA GLU A 48 19.15 -18.11 -20.55
C GLU A 48 17.74 -17.52 -20.73
N PHE A 49 17.61 -16.22 -20.43
CA PHE A 49 16.34 -15.51 -20.61
C PHE A 49 16.20 -15.01 -22.05
N LEU A 50 15.10 -15.40 -22.70
CA LEU A 50 14.66 -14.81 -23.97
C LEU A 50 13.74 -13.62 -23.69
N CYS A 51 14.15 -12.43 -24.12
CA CYS A 51 13.39 -11.19 -23.94
C CYS A 51 12.74 -10.73 -25.25
N VAL A 52 11.46 -10.35 -25.21
CA VAL A 52 10.78 -9.62 -26.29
C VAL A 52 10.61 -8.17 -25.85
N ARG A 53 10.94 -7.21 -26.73
CA ARG A 53 10.84 -5.78 -26.44
C ARG A 53 10.08 -5.08 -27.56
N PHE A 54 9.06 -4.33 -27.21
CA PHE A 54 8.30 -3.48 -28.12
C PHE A 54 7.78 -2.27 -27.35
N ARG A 55 7.59 -1.15 -28.05
CA ARG A 55 6.99 0.06 -27.46
C ARG A 55 5.49 -0.13 -27.30
N ILE A 56 4.95 0.50 -26.26
CA ILE A 56 3.52 0.63 -26.02
C ILE A 56 3.13 2.11 -26.07
N PHE A 57 1.86 2.38 -26.30
CA PHE A 57 1.30 3.72 -26.24
C PHE A 57 -0.08 3.72 -25.58
N GLU A 58 -0.41 4.82 -24.91
CA GLU A 58 -1.68 5.01 -24.24
C GLU A 58 -2.73 5.51 -25.26
N LEU A 59 -3.80 4.75 -25.42
CA LEU A 59 -4.97 5.11 -26.24
C LEU A 59 -5.88 6.10 -25.50
N PHE A 60 -6.08 5.88 -24.20
CA PHE A 60 -6.88 6.73 -23.32
C PHE A 60 -6.53 6.46 -21.85
N GLN A 61 -6.66 7.50 -21.02
CA GLN A 61 -6.39 7.40 -19.59
C GLN A 61 -7.46 6.57 -18.87
N VAL A 62 -7.02 5.64 -18.03
CA VAL A 62 -7.87 4.81 -17.18
C VAL A 62 -7.51 5.08 -15.72
N GLY A 63 -8.50 5.45 -14.90
CA GLY A 63 -8.26 5.83 -13.50
C GLY A 63 -7.79 4.69 -12.60
N PHE A 64 -8.12 3.45 -12.95
CA PHE A 64 -7.76 2.21 -12.23
C PHE A 64 -7.37 1.12 -13.23
N LEU A 65 -6.07 0.95 -13.44
CA LEU A 65 -5.52 -0.11 -14.28
C LEU A 65 -5.54 -1.43 -13.49
N SER A 66 -6.30 -2.41 -14.00
CA SER A 66 -6.20 -3.78 -13.50
C SER A 66 -4.90 -4.41 -14.00
N PRO A 67 -4.21 -5.23 -13.19
CA PRO A 67 -3.05 -5.98 -13.65
C PRO A 67 -3.42 -6.86 -14.85
N ALA A 68 -2.55 -6.87 -15.85
CA ALA A 68 -2.69 -7.73 -17.01
C ALA A 68 -1.85 -9.01 -16.82
N THR A 69 -2.11 -10.01 -17.66
CA THR A 69 -1.43 -11.31 -17.58
C THR A 69 -0.34 -11.43 -18.63
N PHE A 70 0.77 -12.02 -18.22
CA PHE A 70 1.79 -12.57 -19.11
C PHE A 70 1.80 -14.08 -18.96
N MET A 71 1.52 -14.79 -20.04
CA MET A 71 1.44 -16.25 -20.06
C MET A 71 2.40 -16.83 -21.10
N VAL A 72 3.12 -17.86 -20.69
CA VAL A 72 3.96 -18.66 -21.59
C VAL A 72 3.52 -20.10 -21.48
N TYR A 73 3.30 -20.75 -22.62
CA TYR A 73 2.84 -22.13 -22.69
C TYR A 73 3.37 -22.82 -23.95
N GLU A 74 3.52 -24.13 -23.87
CA GLU A 74 3.86 -24.96 -25.02
C GLU A 74 2.60 -25.24 -25.85
N TYR A 75 2.65 -24.99 -27.16
CA TYR A 75 1.47 -25.07 -28.03
C TYR A 75 0.82 -26.46 -28.05
N HIS A 76 1.63 -27.52 -28.10
CA HIS A 76 1.14 -28.90 -28.09
C HIS A 76 0.91 -29.47 -26.67
N ARG A 77 1.34 -28.75 -25.63
CA ARG A 77 1.21 -29.16 -24.22
C ARG A 77 0.77 -27.98 -23.36
N PRO A 78 -0.50 -27.54 -23.44
CA PRO A 78 -0.99 -26.38 -22.70
C PRO A 78 -0.93 -26.52 -21.17
N ASP A 79 -0.77 -27.75 -20.66
CA ASP A 79 -0.50 -28.03 -19.24
C ASP A 79 0.86 -27.47 -18.78
N LYS A 80 1.83 -27.41 -19.69
CA LYS A 80 3.14 -26.78 -19.47
C LYS A 80 3.02 -25.29 -19.70
N ARG A 81 2.54 -24.58 -18.68
CA ARG A 81 2.37 -23.13 -18.69
C ARG A 81 2.79 -22.46 -17.40
N CYS A 82 3.17 -21.20 -17.54
CA CYS A 82 3.37 -20.28 -16.43
C CYS A 82 2.62 -18.98 -16.72
N THR A 83 1.97 -18.43 -15.70
CA THR A 83 1.25 -17.16 -15.79
C THR A 83 1.77 -16.23 -14.70
N MET A 84 2.09 -15.01 -15.08
CA MET A 84 2.45 -13.92 -14.20
C MET A 84 1.49 -12.75 -14.40
N PHE A 85 1.31 -11.95 -13.36
CA PHE A 85 0.58 -10.68 -13.46
C PHE A 85 1.59 -9.54 -13.52
N TYR A 86 1.30 -8.54 -14.35
CA TYR A 86 2.11 -7.34 -14.46
C TYR A 86 1.20 -6.11 -14.61
N SER A 87 1.70 -4.94 -14.25
CA SER A 87 0.99 -3.68 -14.41
C SER A 87 1.98 -2.62 -14.90
N PRO A 88 1.65 -1.82 -15.93
CA PRO A 88 2.52 -0.76 -16.44
C PRO A 88 2.57 0.44 -15.48
N SER A 89 1.59 0.56 -14.59
CA SER A 89 1.50 1.54 -13.53
C SER A 89 1.50 0.86 -12.17
N ASP A 90 2.01 1.54 -11.15
CA ASP A 90 1.81 1.11 -9.76
C ASP A 90 0.31 0.98 -9.47
N ALA A 91 -0.15 -0.23 -9.16
CA ALA A 91 -1.55 -0.47 -8.83
C ALA A 91 -1.95 0.31 -7.57
N LYS A 92 -3.06 1.05 -7.62
CA LYS A 92 -3.65 1.74 -6.44
C LYS A 92 -4.13 0.76 -5.37
N LEU A 93 -4.59 -0.41 -5.80
CA LEU A 93 -5.00 -1.51 -4.93
C LEU A 93 -3.84 -2.49 -4.76
N GLN A 94 -3.36 -2.58 -3.54
CA GLN A 94 -2.30 -3.49 -3.15
C GLN A 94 -2.86 -4.61 -2.27
N LYS A 95 -2.12 -5.72 -2.15
CA LYS A 95 -2.55 -6.87 -1.34
C LYS A 95 -1.66 -7.02 -0.12
N VAL A 96 -2.28 -7.11 1.05
CA VAL A 96 -1.61 -7.38 2.31
C VAL A 96 -1.94 -8.81 2.70
N CYS A 97 -0.91 -9.62 2.90
CA CYS A 97 -1.08 -11.05 3.19
C CYS A 97 -0.44 -11.40 4.53
N GLU A 98 -1.11 -12.28 5.27
CA GLU A 98 -0.53 -13.00 6.42
C GLU A 98 -0.71 -14.51 6.15
N GLY A 99 0.38 -15.18 5.78
CA GLY A 99 0.33 -16.56 5.27
C GLY A 99 -0.43 -16.64 3.94
N ALA A 100 -1.44 -17.50 3.86
CA ALA A 100 -2.25 -17.69 2.65
C ALA A 100 -3.45 -16.73 2.53
N THR A 101 -3.76 -15.95 3.57
CA THR A 101 -4.91 -15.05 3.60
C THR A 101 -4.46 -13.64 3.23
N CYS A 102 -5.10 -13.06 2.21
CA CYS A 102 -4.81 -11.71 1.75
C CYS A 102 -6.05 -10.82 1.82
N LYS A 103 -5.86 -9.54 2.11
CA LYS A 103 -6.86 -8.48 1.94
C LYS A 103 -6.34 -7.43 0.97
N CYS A 104 -7.25 -6.85 0.20
CA CYS A 104 -6.95 -5.70 -0.65
C CYS A 104 -6.98 -4.43 0.21
N VAL A 105 -6.06 -3.52 -0.09
CA VAL A 105 -5.97 -2.22 0.56
C VAL A 105 -5.77 -1.15 -0.51
N GLU A 106 -6.44 -0.01 -0.35
CA GLU A 106 -6.10 1.19 -1.09
C GLU A 106 -4.81 1.76 -0.47
N ALA A 107 -3.69 1.58 -1.17
CA ALA A 107 -2.38 1.97 -0.69
C ALA A 107 -2.04 3.38 -1.19
N ASP A 108 -2.81 4.37 -0.71
CA ASP A 108 -2.44 5.78 -0.86
C ASP A 108 -1.45 6.20 0.23
N CYS A 109 -0.81 7.37 0.10
CA CYS A 109 0.20 7.83 1.05
C CYS A 109 -0.41 8.69 2.16
N GLY A 110 -0.30 8.24 3.41
CA GLY A 110 -0.59 9.08 4.57
C GLY A 110 0.28 10.33 4.66
N GLN A 111 -0.21 11.30 5.40
CA GLN A 111 0.46 12.58 5.63
C GLN A 111 0.83 12.71 7.11
N MET A 112 2.14 12.82 7.37
CA MET A 112 2.63 13.20 8.68
C MET A 112 2.53 14.71 8.86
N GLN A 113 1.94 15.13 9.98
CA GLN A 113 1.92 16.53 10.37
C GLN A 113 3.34 17.05 10.61
N THR A 114 3.53 18.35 10.42
CA THR A 114 4.79 19.02 10.71
C THR A 114 5.16 18.79 12.18
N GLU A 115 6.41 18.39 12.45
CA GLU A 115 6.84 18.16 13.83
C GLU A 115 6.73 19.46 14.66
N LEU A 116 6.12 19.34 15.85
CA LEU A 116 5.95 20.42 16.82
C LEU A 116 5.15 21.62 16.28
N ASP A 117 4.17 21.37 15.41
CA ASP A 117 3.28 22.40 14.88
C ASP A 117 2.28 22.90 15.94
N LEU A 118 2.55 24.11 16.46
CA LEU A 118 1.70 24.78 17.45
C LEU A 118 0.44 25.43 16.84
N THR A 119 0.30 25.44 15.51
CA THR A 119 -0.90 26.01 14.87
C THR A 119 -2.11 25.08 14.96
N ILE A 120 -1.86 23.79 15.17
CA ILE A 120 -2.90 22.77 15.36
C ILE A 120 -3.38 22.82 16.81
N SER A 121 -4.65 23.15 17.03
CA SER A 121 -5.26 23.20 18.36
C SER A 121 -5.70 21.82 18.86
N ALA A 122 -6.03 21.74 20.15
CA ALA A 122 -6.59 20.52 20.75
C ALA A 122 -7.96 20.18 20.12
N ASP A 123 -8.79 21.21 19.90
CA ASP A 123 -10.10 21.09 19.27
C ASP A 123 -10.00 20.51 17.86
N THR A 124 -9.06 20.97 17.02
CA THR A 124 -8.91 20.43 15.65
C THR A 124 -8.52 18.95 15.66
N ARG A 125 -7.70 18.51 16.61
CA ARG A 125 -7.38 17.09 16.80
C ARG A 125 -8.61 16.29 17.23
N LYS A 126 -9.41 16.82 18.17
CA LYS A 126 -10.66 16.19 18.61
C LYS A 126 -11.69 16.11 17.49
N GLU A 127 -11.95 17.21 16.79
CA GLU A 127 -12.83 17.24 15.62
C GLU A 127 -12.42 16.19 14.60
N THR A 128 -11.11 16.06 14.34
CA THR A 128 -10.59 15.04 13.42
C THR A 128 -10.81 13.63 13.95
N ALA A 129 -10.44 13.34 15.20
CA ALA A 129 -10.65 12.04 15.83
C ALA A 129 -12.13 11.64 15.83
N CYS A 130 -13.02 12.63 15.96
CA CYS A 130 -14.46 12.45 16.04
C CYS A 130 -15.18 12.43 14.70
N LYS A 131 -14.48 12.61 13.57
CA LYS A 131 -15.12 12.43 12.26
C LYS A 131 -15.70 11.01 12.14
N PRO A 132 -16.89 10.84 11.51
CA PRO A 132 -17.55 9.53 11.39
C PRO A 132 -16.73 8.50 10.61
N ASP A 133 -15.88 8.95 9.69
CA ASP A 133 -15.03 8.10 8.87
C ASP A 133 -13.76 7.64 9.60
N ILE A 134 -13.37 8.30 10.69
CA ILE A 134 -12.24 7.87 11.54
C ILE A 134 -12.72 6.77 12.49
N ALA A 135 -12.31 5.53 12.22
CA ALA A 135 -12.67 4.39 13.05
C ALA A 135 -11.85 4.31 14.33
N TYR A 136 -10.60 4.77 14.33
CA TYR A 136 -9.72 4.63 15.48
C TYR A 136 -8.81 5.85 15.71
N ALA A 137 -8.43 6.07 16.96
CA ALA A 137 -7.46 7.08 17.37
C ALA A 137 -6.63 6.57 18.54
N TYR A 138 -5.32 6.38 18.31
CA TYR A 138 -4.41 5.76 19.27
C TYR A 138 -3.13 6.58 19.45
N LYS A 139 -2.58 6.53 20.66
CA LYS A 139 -1.18 6.87 20.91
C LYS A 139 -0.36 5.59 20.93
N VAL A 140 0.71 5.54 20.14
CA VAL A 140 1.51 4.33 19.94
C VAL A 140 3.00 4.62 20.06
N ARG A 141 3.79 3.60 20.36
CA ARG A 141 5.26 3.63 20.25
C ARG A 141 5.73 2.62 19.22
N ILE A 142 6.51 3.06 18.24
CA ILE A 142 7.06 2.15 17.21
C ILE A 142 8.16 1.28 17.80
N THR A 143 8.07 -0.02 17.65
CA THR A 143 9.02 -1.01 18.20
C THR A 143 9.92 -1.61 17.12
N SER A 144 9.40 -1.85 15.92
CA SER A 144 10.18 -2.32 14.77
C SER A 144 9.66 -1.80 13.44
N ILE A 145 10.56 -1.76 12.47
CA ILE A 145 10.31 -1.38 11.09
C ILE A 145 10.86 -2.49 10.22
N THR A 146 10.04 -3.03 9.34
CA THR A 146 10.41 -4.12 8.42
C THR A 146 9.86 -3.84 7.05
N GLU A 147 10.69 -3.95 6.02
CA GLU A 147 10.26 -3.85 4.63
C GLU A 147 9.82 -5.22 4.12
N GLU A 148 8.63 -5.29 3.54
CA GLU A 148 8.06 -6.53 3.00
C GLU A 148 7.36 -6.26 1.66
N ASN A 149 7.93 -6.77 0.59
CA ASN A 149 7.50 -6.54 -0.80
C ASN A 149 7.46 -5.04 -1.16
N VAL A 150 6.26 -4.49 -1.32
CA VAL A 150 6.02 -3.08 -1.70
C VAL A 150 5.60 -2.22 -0.50
N PHE A 151 5.64 -2.79 0.71
CA PHE A 151 5.22 -2.14 1.93
C PHE A 151 6.34 -2.02 2.96
N ILE A 152 6.24 -0.99 3.78
CA ILE A 152 6.96 -0.87 5.05
C ILE A 152 5.95 -1.19 6.15
N LYS A 153 6.24 -2.22 6.94
CA LYS A 153 5.50 -2.62 8.14
C LYS A 153 6.11 -1.96 9.37
N TYR A 154 5.28 -1.29 10.16
CA TYR A 154 5.63 -0.73 11.45
C TYR A 154 4.93 -1.51 12.54
N THR A 155 5.70 -2.21 13.36
CA THR A 155 5.18 -2.80 14.58
C THR A 155 5.18 -1.74 15.66
N ALA A 156 4.08 -1.64 16.40
CA ALA A 156 3.93 -0.65 17.45
C ALA A 156 3.25 -1.24 18.70
N THR A 157 3.65 -0.74 19.87
CA THR A 157 2.95 -0.98 21.12
C THR A 157 1.93 0.13 21.33
N LEU A 158 0.69 -0.26 21.61
CA LEU A 158 -0.37 0.68 21.91
C LEU A 158 -0.19 1.23 23.35
N LEU A 159 -0.13 2.56 23.49
CA LEU A 159 0.04 3.24 24.77
C LEU A 159 -1.32 3.69 25.33
N ASP A 160 -2.07 4.47 24.54
CA ASP A 160 -3.36 5.02 24.94
C ASP A 160 -4.40 4.85 23.81
N ILE A 161 -5.64 4.56 24.20
CA ILE A 161 -6.80 4.40 23.30
C ILE A 161 -7.72 5.60 23.51
N TYR A 162 -7.86 6.44 22.50
CA TYR A 162 -8.76 7.60 22.53
C TYR A 162 -10.08 7.31 21.83
N LYS A 163 -10.04 6.57 20.72
CA LYS A 163 -11.22 6.04 20.01
C LYS A 163 -10.95 4.59 19.63
N ALA A 164 -11.73 3.68 20.21
CA ALA A 164 -11.64 2.27 19.87
C ALA A 164 -12.36 2.01 18.55
N GLY A 165 -11.67 1.37 17.60
CA GLY A 165 -12.31 0.87 16.38
C GLY A 165 -13.12 -0.40 16.63
N GLU A 166 -13.70 -0.96 15.56
CA GLU A 166 -14.43 -2.24 15.60
C GLU A 166 -13.55 -3.42 16.04
N ALA A 167 -12.23 -3.29 15.88
CA ALA A 167 -11.26 -4.21 16.44
C ALA A 167 -11.20 -4.03 17.97
N VAL A 168 -11.56 -5.06 18.72
CA VAL A 168 -11.37 -5.11 20.17
C VAL A 168 -9.87 -5.24 20.45
N VAL A 169 -9.20 -4.10 20.55
CA VAL A 169 -7.77 -4.02 20.87
C VAL A 169 -7.63 -3.90 22.38
N GLU A 170 -7.06 -4.91 23.04
CA GLU A 170 -6.70 -4.82 24.46
C GLU A 170 -5.51 -3.85 24.63
N LYS A 171 -5.51 -3.04 25.70
CA LYS A 171 -4.32 -2.25 26.08
C LYS A 171 -3.12 -3.19 26.21
N VAL A 172 -1.95 -2.79 25.69
CA VAL A 172 -0.69 -3.58 25.65
C VAL A 172 -0.59 -4.59 24.50
N SER A 173 -1.56 -4.66 23.59
CA SER A 173 -1.42 -5.46 22.37
C SER A 173 -0.45 -4.82 21.35
N GLU A 174 0.25 -5.68 20.61
CA GLU A 174 1.09 -5.31 19.49
C GLU A 174 0.22 -5.13 18.24
N ILE A 175 0.33 -3.98 17.60
CA ILE A 175 -0.40 -3.66 16.36
C ILE A 175 0.58 -3.40 15.22
N THR A 176 0.13 -3.65 14.00
CA THR A 176 0.95 -3.46 12.80
C THR A 176 0.34 -2.35 11.94
N PHE A 177 1.11 -1.31 11.65
CA PHE A 177 0.78 -0.34 10.62
C PHE A 177 1.51 -0.67 9.32
N ILE A 178 0.94 -0.29 8.19
CA ILE A 178 1.59 -0.44 6.88
C ILE A 178 1.51 0.84 6.07
N LYS A 179 2.59 1.16 5.36
CA LYS A 179 2.58 2.15 4.28
C LYS A 179 3.22 1.58 3.03
N LYS A 180 2.91 2.14 1.87
CA LYS A 180 3.64 1.80 0.64
C LYS A 180 5.09 2.30 0.74
N ALA A 181 6.04 1.48 0.31
CA ALA A 181 7.46 1.82 0.35
C ALA A 181 7.78 3.11 -0.43
N THR A 182 7.02 3.42 -1.48
CA THR A 182 7.16 4.64 -2.29
C THR A 182 6.68 5.92 -1.60
N CYS A 183 5.99 5.83 -0.45
CA CYS A 183 5.48 6.99 0.28
C CYS A 183 6.54 7.56 1.22
N ALA A 184 7.19 8.67 0.88
CA ALA A 184 8.21 9.30 1.73
C ALA A 184 7.62 10.19 2.86
N ASN A 185 6.36 10.59 2.76
CA ASN A 185 5.77 11.63 3.63
C ASN A 185 5.25 11.12 4.98
N ALA A 186 5.46 9.84 5.30
CA ALA A 186 4.95 9.18 6.50
C ALA A 186 5.98 8.20 7.09
N ASP A 187 7.25 8.58 7.07
CA ASP A 187 8.33 7.79 7.67
C ASP A 187 8.26 7.89 9.20
N LEU A 188 8.01 6.76 9.85
CA LEU A 188 7.97 6.65 11.31
C LEU A 188 9.31 6.14 11.82
N GLU A 189 9.74 6.63 12.97
CA GLU A 189 11.01 6.25 13.57
C GLU A 189 10.83 5.24 14.71
N LYS A 190 11.71 4.24 14.74
CA LYS A 190 11.76 3.25 15.82
C LYS A 190 12.04 3.93 17.16
N GLY A 191 11.26 3.60 18.17
CA GLY A 191 11.37 4.11 19.55
C GLY A 191 10.58 5.39 19.81
N ARG A 192 10.20 6.14 18.77
CA ARG A 192 9.38 7.35 18.90
C ARG A 192 7.90 7.03 19.14
N GLN A 193 7.18 8.00 19.67
CA GLN A 193 5.75 7.93 19.90
C GLN A 193 5.01 8.79 18.88
N TYR A 194 3.81 8.35 18.51
CA TYR A 194 2.95 9.04 17.54
C TYR A 194 1.49 8.96 17.97
N LEU A 195 0.73 10.02 17.68
CA LEU A 195 -0.72 9.99 17.58
C LEU A 195 -1.08 9.55 16.16
N ILE A 196 -1.82 8.44 16.03
CA ILE A 196 -2.28 7.91 14.75
C ILE A 196 -3.80 7.76 14.79
N MET A 197 -4.47 8.37 13.81
CA MET A 197 -5.93 8.30 13.66
C MET A 197 -6.26 7.91 12.22
N GLY A 198 -7.11 6.90 12.04
CA GLY A 198 -7.38 6.36 10.71
C GLY A 198 -8.75 5.70 10.58
N LYS A 199 -9.07 5.32 9.34
CA LYS A 199 -10.42 4.88 8.94
C LYS A 199 -10.63 3.38 9.00
N GLU A 200 -9.58 2.61 8.78
CA GLU A 200 -9.72 1.17 8.56
C GLU A 200 -8.73 0.34 9.36
N ALA A 201 -9.19 -0.83 9.78
CA ALA A 201 -8.37 -1.87 10.37
C ALA A 201 -8.64 -3.19 9.64
N LEU A 202 -7.63 -3.74 8.99
CA LEU A 202 -7.71 -5.02 8.30
C LEU A 202 -7.53 -6.15 9.32
N GLN A 203 -8.61 -6.85 9.63
CA GLN A 203 -8.53 -8.10 10.38
C GLN A 203 -8.15 -9.25 9.43
N ILE A 204 -6.98 -9.84 9.62
CA ILE A 204 -6.52 -11.01 8.86
C ILE A 204 -6.37 -12.20 9.82
N LYS A 205 -6.98 -13.33 9.46
CA LYS A 205 -6.84 -14.57 10.22
C LYS A 205 -5.46 -15.18 9.94
N TYR A 206 -4.67 -15.37 10.98
CA TYR A 206 -3.35 -15.97 10.90
C TYR A 206 -3.26 -17.12 11.93
N ASN A 207 -3.13 -18.35 11.44
CA ASN A 207 -3.26 -19.56 12.25
C ASN A 207 -4.59 -19.59 13.03
N PHE A 208 -4.53 -19.61 14.36
CA PHE A 208 -5.69 -19.63 15.26
C PHE A 208 -6.03 -18.25 15.86
N SER A 209 -5.29 -17.20 15.49
CA SER A 209 -5.51 -15.84 15.99
C SER A 209 -5.84 -14.86 14.86
N PHE A 210 -6.30 -13.67 15.24
CA PHE A 210 -6.48 -12.55 14.33
C PHE A 210 -5.33 -11.58 14.52
N LYS A 211 -4.75 -11.12 13.40
CA LYS A 211 -3.86 -9.97 13.37
C LYS A 211 -4.63 -8.78 12.80
N TYR A 212 -4.43 -7.63 13.42
CA TYR A 212 -4.98 -6.37 12.95
C TYR A 212 -3.86 -5.57 12.30
N ILE A 213 -4.09 -5.18 11.05
CA ILE A 213 -3.18 -4.39 10.25
C ILE A 213 -3.87 -3.07 9.90
N TYR A 214 -3.21 -1.96 10.18
CA TYR A 214 -3.73 -0.62 10.03
C TYR A 214 -3.03 0.09 8.86
N PRO A 215 -3.69 0.26 7.72
CA PRO A 215 -3.14 1.02 6.60
C PRO A 215 -2.93 2.49 6.96
N LEU A 216 -1.80 3.06 6.57
CA LEU A 216 -1.49 4.48 6.64
C LEU A 216 -1.79 5.12 5.28
N ASP A 217 -3.06 5.39 5.02
CA ASP A 217 -3.57 5.99 3.78
C ASP A 217 -3.64 7.51 3.84
N SER A 218 -4.02 8.16 2.73
CA SER A 218 -4.11 9.63 2.62
C SER A 218 -5.07 10.32 3.59
N SER A 219 -5.95 9.55 4.24
CA SER A 219 -6.87 10.07 5.24
C SER A 219 -6.41 9.80 6.68
N THR A 220 -5.28 9.12 6.84
CA THR A 220 -4.67 8.82 8.12
C THR A 220 -3.92 10.04 8.64
N TRP A 221 -4.29 10.49 9.84
CA TRP A 221 -3.57 11.53 10.57
C TRP A 221 -2.43 10.90 11.35
N ILE A 222 -1.21 11.39 11.13
CA ILE A 222 -0.01 10.94 11.84
C ILE A 222 0.68 12.17 12.42
N GLU A 223 0.92 12.17 13.72
CA GLU A 223 1.55 13.30 14.40
C GLU A 223 2.56 12.82 15.44
N TYR A 224 3.75 13.42 15.43
CA TYR A 224 4.81 13.08 16.38
C TYR A 224 4.41 13.48 17.81
N TRP A 225 4.55 12.53 18.75
CA TRP A 225 4.33 12.77 20.17
C TRP A 225 5.68 12.77 20.89
N PRO A 226 6.23 13.94 21.29
CA PRO A 226 7.53 13.99 21.94
C PRO A 226 7.49 13.38 23.33
N THR A 227 8.56 12.67 23.70
CA THR A 227 8.75 12.20 25.08
C THR A 227 9.63 13.13 25.90
N ASP A 228 10.37 14.00 25.24
CA ASP A 228 11.29 14.95 25.86
C ASP A 228 10.72 16.37 25.80
N THR A 229 10.92 17.12 26.88
CA THR A 229 10.47 18.51 27.06
C THR A 229 11.62 19.51 26.91
N THR A 230 12.83 19.05 26.55
CA THR A 230 14.04 19.88 26.50
C THR A 230 14.06 20.94 25.39
N CYS A 231 13.15 20.91 24.42
CA CYS A 231 13.09 21.91 23.36
C CYS A 231 12.15 23.09 23.70
N PRO A 232 12.40 24.31 23.17
CA PRO A 232 11.65 25.52 23.53
C PRO A 232 10.13 25.44 23.29
N SER A 233 9.69 24.74 22.24
CA SER A 233 8.29 24.57 21.87
C SER A 233 7.66 23.27 22.39
N CYS A 234 8.47 22.33 22.91
CA CYS A 234 8.01 20.99 23.30
C CYS A 234 7.00 21.04 24.44
N SER A 235 7.18 21.93 25.41
CA SER A 235 6.30 22.04 26.57
C SER A 235 4.90 22.53 26.18
N ALA A 236 4.81 23.58 25.36
CA ALA A 236 3.55 24.12 24.87
C ALA A 236 2.83 23.12 23.96
N PHE A 237 3.57 22.45 23.07
CA PHE A 237 3.04 21.42 22.18
C PHE A 237 2.50 20.22 22.97
N LEU A 238 3.25 19.73 23.96
CA LEU A 238 2.81 18.64 24.83
C LEU A 238 1.60 19.02 25.67
N ALA A 239 1.55 20.25 26.19
CA ALA A 239 0.38 20.73 26.92
C ALA A 239 -0.88 20.66 26.04
N ASN A 240 -0.76 21.07 24.77
CA ASN A 240 -1.88 21.05 23.83
C ASN A 240 -2.27 19.62 23.38
N LEU A 241 -1.30 18.72 23.21
CA LEU A 241 -1.57 17.29 22.97
C LEU A 241 -2.25 16.61 24.16
N ASN A 242 -1.82 16.94 25.38
CA ASN A 242 -2.42 16.42 26.61
C ASN A 242 -3.84 16.97 26.83
N GLU A 243 -4.07 18.25 26.51
CA GLU A 243 -5.40 18.85 26.53
C GLU A 243 -6.38 18.09 25.61
N PHE A 244 -5.96 17.78 24.39
CA PHE A 244 -6.72 16.90 23.48
C PHE A 244 -6.97 15.52 24.10
N ALA A 245 -5.93 14.89 24.65
CA ALA A 245 -6.01 13.54 25.21
C ALA A 245 -6.96 13.46 26.41
N ASP A 246 -6.91 14.45 27.30
CA ASP A 246 -7.78 14.53 28.47
C ASP A 246 -9.23 14.79 28.05
N ASP A 247 -9.45 15.72 27.10
CA ASP A 247 -10.79 16.08 26.64
C ASP A 247 -11.47 14.91 25.90
N ILE A 248 -10.78 14.25 24.96
CA ILE A 248 -11.36 13.11 24.25
C ILE A 248 -11.59 11.91 25.17
N PHE A 249 -10.77 11.73 26.21
CA PHE A 249 -10.94 10.66 27.17
C PHE A 249 -12.14 10.89 28.10
N LEU A 250 -12.36 12.15 28.53
CA LEU A 250 -13.45 12.51 29.44
C LEU A 250 -14.79 12.67 28.74
N ASN A 251 -14.80 13.36 27.60
CA ASN A 251 -16.02 13.78 26.92
C ASN A 251 -16.34 12.93 25.68
N GLY A 252 -15.36 12.17 25.17
CA GLY A 252 -15.52 11.41 23.93
C GLY A 252 -15.82 12.33 22.74
N CYS A 253 -16.59 11.81 21.79
CA CYS A 253 -17.10 12.56 20.66
C CYS A 253 -18.54 13.01 20.93
N GLU A 254 -18.77 14.32 20.98
CA GLU A 254 -20.11 14.87 21.09
C GLU A 254 -20.84 14.72 19.76
N ASN A 255 -21.82 13.80 19.73
CA ASN A 255 -22.68 13.37 18.62
C ASN A 255 -22.06 12.35 17.64
N PRO A 256 -22.61 11.11 17.57
CA PRO A 256 -22.27 10.11 16.57
C PRO A 256 -22.86 10.42 15.18
#